data_AF-A0A4R1GLW6-F1
#
_entry.id   AF-A0A4R1GLW6-F1
#
_cell.length_a   1.000
_cell.length_b   1.000
_cell.length_c   1.000
_cell.angle_alpha   90.00
_cell.angle_beta   90.00
_cell.angle_gamma   90.00
#
_symmetry.space_group_name_H-M   'P 1'
#
loop_
_entity.id
_entity.type
_entity.pdbx_description
1 polymer ?
#
loop_
_entity_poly.entity_id
_entity_poly.type
_entity_poly.pdbx_seq_one_letter_code
_entity_poly.pdbx_strand_id
1 'polypeptide(L)'
;MKKLSAILISSGMLLSASAYAGVCDIKPEAESKTDTLPARYQKLKKENEALKSALNKCMKEKEAIRKEISSLESQLANLERERAQLTNKLESYPSKWELLMKIRELEEKLGR
;
A
#
# COMPACT_ATOMS: atom_id res chain seq x y z
N MET A 1 -23.50 -77.18 -19.13
CA MET A 1 -23.95 -77.98 -20.28
C MET A 1 -25.19 -77.31 -20.88
N LYS A 2 -25.16 -76.97 -22.18
CA LYS A 2 -26.20 -77.18 -23.22
C LYS A 2 -27.67 -76.97 -22.76
N LYS A 3 -28.55 -76.13 -23.32
CA LYS A 3 -28.81 -75.58 -24.68
C LYS A 3 -29.97 -74.57 -24.51
N LEU A 4 -29.96 -73.39 -25.14
CA LEU A 4 -30.71 -73.02 -26.36
C LEU A 4 -32.20 -73.44 -26.41
N SER A 5 -33.11 -72.45 -26.52
CA SER A 5 -34.30 -72.36 -27.42
C SER A 5 -35.14 -71.13 -27.01
N ALA A 6 -35.05 -69.98 -27.70
CA ALA A 6 -35.79 -69.60 -28.91
C ALA A 6 -37.30 -69.35 -28.69
N ILE A 7 -37.70 -68.07 -28.59
CA ILE A 7 -39.03 -67.62 -29.00
C ILE A 7 -38.83 -66.40 -29.90
N LEU A 8 -39.08 -66.61 -31.19
CA LEU A 8 -39.33 -65.58 -32.19
C LEU A 8 -40.64 -64.86 -31.84
N ILE A 9 -40.62 -63.53 -31.77
CA ILE A 9 -41.80 -62.72 -32.07
C ILE A 9 -41.50 -62.01 -33.38
N SER A 10 -42.15 -62.53 -34.41
CA SER A 10 -42.29 -61.98 -35.75
C SER A 10 -43.22 -60.77 -35.78
N SER A 11 -43.14 -60.02 -36.88
CA SER A 11 -44.01 -58.91 -37.32
C SER A 11 -43.47 -57.54 -36.86
N GLY A 12 -42.84 -56.71 -37.69
CA GLY A 12 -42.98 -56.54 -39.13
C GLY A 12 -43.67 -55.19 -39.40
N MET A 13 -42.89 -54.11 -39.44
CA MET A 13 -43.23 -52.97 -40.27
C MET A 13 -41.94 -52.23 -40.67
N LEU A 14 -41.69 -52.33 -41.97
CA LEU A 14 -40.62 -51.72 -42.74
C LEU A 14 -41.01 -50.27 -43.11
N LEU A 15 -39.98 -49.43 -43.27
CA LEU A 15 -39.90 -48.20 -44.07
C LEU A 15 -40.43 -46.90 -43.42
N SER A 16 -39.49 -46.02 -43.05
CA SER A 16 -39.03 -45.03 -44.01
C SER A 16 -37.66 -44.46 -43.59
N ALA A 17 -36.69 -44.57 -44.51
CA ALA A 17 -35.51 -43.74 -44.49
C ALA A 17 -35.83 -42.50 -45.33
N SER A 18 -35.78 -41.30 -44.74
CA SER A 18 -35.59 -40.08 -45.51
C SER A 18 -34.86 -39.02 -44.68
N ALA A 19 -33.84 -38.47 -45.35
CA ALA A 19 -33.15 -37.21 -45.06
C ALA A 19 -32.15 -37.15 -43.89
N TYR A 20 -30.95 -37.70 -44.13
CA TYR A 20 -29.74 -36.92 -43.85
C TYR A 20 -29.77 -35.66 -44.74
N ALA A 21 -30.17 -34.52 -44.19
CA ALA A 21 -29.91 -33.19 -44.74
C ALA A 21 -30.33 -32.13 -43.72
N GLY A 22 -29.48 -31.94 -42.71
CA GLY A 22 -29.66 -30.92 -41.69
C GLY A 22 -28.31 -30.67 -41.07
N VAL A 23 -27.48 -29.96 -41.83
CA VAL A 23 -26.14 -29.50 -41.48
C VAL A 23 -26.09 -29.09 -40.01
N CYS A 24 -25.07 -29.59 -39.33
CA CYS A 24 -24.70 -29.19 -37.99
C CYS A 24 -24.30 -27.70 -37.99
N ASP A 25 -25.27 -26.80 -37.97
CA ASP A 25 -25.04 -25.39 -37.63
C ASP A 25 -25.23 -25.20 -36.11
N ILE A 26 -24.55 -26.04 -35.32
CA ILE A 26 -24.06 -25.54 -34.04
C ILE A 26 -22.75 -24.86 -34.39
N LYS A 27 -22.86 -23.62 -34.87
CA LYS A 27 -21.78 -22.65 -34.76
C LYS A 27 -21.40 -22.67 -33.27
N PRO A 28 -20.19 -23.13 -32.87
CA PRO A 28 -19.73 -22.78 -31.55
C PRO A 28 -19.57 -21.27 -31.64
N GLU A 29 -20.54 -20.55 -31.08
CA GLU A 29 -20.42 -19.15 -30.77
C GLU A 29 -19.36 -19.09 -29.66
N ALA A 30 -18.11 -19.33 -30.07
CA ALA A 30 -16.90 -18.88 -29.40
C ALA A 30 -16.86 -17.36 -29.58
N GLU A 31 -17.92 -16.69 -29.12
CA GLU A 31 -17.79 -15.36 -28.59
C GLU A 31 -16.77 -15.48 -27.47
N SER A 32 -15.52 -15.19 -27.81
CA SER A 32 -14.51 -14.51 -27.03
C SER A 32 -14.96 -14.12 -25.60
N LYS A 33 -15.19 -15.11 -24.73
CA LYS A 33 -15.29 -14.89 -23.29
C LYS A 33 -13.86 -14.76 -22.81
N THR A 34 -13.29 -13.59 -22.98
CA THR A 34 -12.01 -13.17 -22.37
C THR A 34 -12.03 -13.30 -20.83
N ASP A 35 -13.20 -13.60 -20.26
CA ASP A 35 -13.48 -13.75 -18.84
C ASP A 35 -13.63 -15.23 -18.42
N THR A 36 -12.74 -16.10 -18.91
CA THR A 36 -12.64 -17.48 -18.40
C THR A 36 -11.98 -17.52 -17.02
N LEU A 37 -12.21 -18.59 -16.24
CA LEU A 37 -11.57 -18.78 -14.93
C LEU A 37 -10.03 -18.66 -14.97
N PRO A 38 -9.31 -19.24 -15.97
CA PRO A 38 -7.87 -19.00 -16.12
C PRO A 38 -7.51 -17.52 -16.35
N ALA A 39 -8.28 -16.80 -17.16
CA ALA A 39 -8.04 -15.37 -17.40
C ALA A 39 -8.25 -14.53 -16.13
N ARG A 40 -9.31 -14.81 -15.36
CA ARG A 40 -9.56 -14.20 -14.03
C ARG A 40 -8.44 -14.48 -13.04
N TYR A 41 -7.97 -15.72 -12.98
CA TYR A 41 -6.85 -16.10 -12.11
C TYR A 41 -5.57 -15.32 -12.46
N GLN A 42 -5.24 -15.21 -13.75
CA GLN A 42 -4.06 -14.44 -14.18
C GLN A 42 -4.19 -12.95 -13.87
N LYS A 43 -5.39 -12.38 -14.04
CA LYS A 43 -5.67 -10.99 -13.67
C LYS A 43 -5.47 -10.79 -12.16
N LEU A 44 -6.08 -11.63 -11.34
CA LEU A 44 -5.98 -11.55 -9.88
C LEU A 44 -4.53 -11.74 -9.40
N LYS A 45 -3.75 -12.62 -10.04
CA LYS A 45 -2.33 -12.79 -9.74
C LYS A 45 -1.54 -11.51 -10.00
N LYS A 46 -1.78 -10.85 -11.14
CA LYS A 46 -1.12 -9.56 -11.46
C LYS A 46 -1.51 -8.47 -10.47
N GLU A 47 -2.79 -8.37 -10.11
CA GLU A 47 -3.29 -7.42 -9.12
C GLU A 47 -2.66 -7.68 -7.74
N ASN A 48 -2.53 -8.94 -7.32
CA ASN A 48 -1.91 -9.30 -6.06
C ASN A 48 -0.43 -8.89 -6.01
N GLU A 49 0.33 -9.12 -7.07
CA GLU A 49 1.73 -8.69 -7.16
C GLU A 49 1.86 -7.15 -7.19
N ALA A 50 0.96 -6.46 -7.89
CA ALA A 50 0.90 -4.99 -7.87
C ALA A 50 0.62 -4.46 -6.45
N LEU A 51 -0.33 -5.06 -5.73
CA LEU A 51 -0.66 -4.69 -4.36
C LEU A 51 0.51 -4.97 -3.39
N LYS A 52 1.21 -6.10 -3.53
CA LYS A 52 2.42 -6.38 -2.74
C LYS A 52 3.50 -5.33 -2.97
N SER A 53 3.71 -4.94 -4.22
CA SER A 53 4.67 -3.89 -4.58
C SER A 53 4.29 -2.54 -3.96
N ALA A 54 3.01 -2.16 -4.09
CA ALA A 54 2.48 -0.92 -3.50
C ALA A 54 2.59 -0.91 -1.96
N LEU A 55 2.29 -2.03 -1.31
CA LEU A 55 2.43 -2.19 0.13
C LEU A 55 3.90 -2.02 0.57
N ASN A 56 4.83 -2.66 -0.14
CA ASN A 56 6.25 -2.52 0.17
C ASN A 56 6.74 -1.07 0.01
N LYS A 57 6.27 -0.37 -1.04
CA LYS A 57 6.58 1.05 -1.24
C LYS A 57 6.03 1.90 -0.08
N CYS A 58 4.76 1.70 0.28
CA CYS A 58 4.13 2.40 1.41
C CYS A 58 4.86 2.15 2.74
N MET A 59 5.30 0.92 2.99
CA MET A 59 6.08 0.60 4.19
C MET A 59 7.44 1.31 4.22
N LYS A 60 8.13 1.40 3.08
CA LYS A 60 9.40 2.15 2.98
C LYS A 60 9.20 3.64 3.21
N GLU A 61 8.16 4.23 2.63
CA GLU A 61 7.80 5.64 2.83
C GLU A 61 7.46 5.91 4.30
N LYS A 62 6.68 5.04 4.94
CA LYS A 62 6.36 5.12 6.37
C LYS A 62 7.63 5.14 7.23
N GLU A 63 8.59 4.25 6.97
CA GLU A 63 9.85 4.22 7.73
C GLU A 63 10.74 5.44 7.45
N ALA A 64 10.73 5.98 6.22
CA ALA A 64 11.42 7.23 5.91
C ALA A 64 10.83 8.41 6.70
N ILE A 65 9.50 8.56 6.68
CA ILE A 65 8.80 9.59 7.44
C ILE A 65 9.07 9.44 8.95
N ARG A 66 9.07 8.21 9.47
CA ARG A 66 9.38 7.97 10.89
C ARG A 66 10.78 8.45 11.28
N LYS A 67 11.78 8.23 10.42
CA LYS A 67 13.15 8.73 10.65
C LYS A 67 13.21 10.26 10.60
N GLU A 68 12.48 10.87 9.67
CA GLU A 68 12.40 12.32 9.55
C GLU A 68 11.78 12.96 10.80
N ILE A 69 10.66 12.40 11.29
CA ILE A 69 10.03 12.83 12.55
C ILE A 69 11.03 12.76 13.71
N SER A 70 11.73 11.64 13.87
CA SER A 70 12.71 11.48 14.96
C SER A 70 13.87 12.48 14.85
N SER A 71 14.32 12.80 13.64
CA SER A 71 15.33 13.84 13.41
C SER A 71 14.82 15.22 13.80
N LEU A 72 13.59 15.57 13.40
CA LEU A 72 12.97 16.86 13.72
C LEU A 72 12.75 17.01 15.23
N GLU A 73 12.30 15.96 15.92
CA GLU A 73 12.17 15.94 17.39
C GLU A 73 13.51 16.22 18.08
N SER A 74 14.60 15.61 17.59
CA SER A 74 15.95 15.86 18.12
C SER A 74 16.41 17.30 17.91
N GLN A 75 16.15 17.86 16.72
CA GLN A 75 16.47 19.25 16.41
C GLN A 75 15.67 20.22 17.30
N LEU A 76 14.39 19.95 17.51
CA LEU A 76 13.53 20.75 18.37
C LEU A 76 14.05 20.74 19.83
N ALA A 77 14.38 19.57 20.37
CA ALA A 77 14.95 19.46 21.71
C ALA A 77 16.31 20.18 21.86
N ASN A 78 17.12 20.22 20.78
CA ASN A 78 18.35 21.02 20.76
C ASN A 78 18.06 22.51 20.81
N LEU A 79 17.13 23.00 19.98
CA LEU A 79 16.75 24.42 19.93
C LEU A 79 16.12 24.89 21.25
N GLU A 80 15.31 24.04 21.90
CA GLU A 80 14.75 24.35 23.22
C GLU A 80 15.84 24.51 24.29
N ARG A 81 16.85 23.63 24.28
CA ARG A 81 18.02 23.77 25.17
C ARG A 81 18.80 25.04 24.89
N GLU A 82 19.06 25.35 23.62
CA GLU A 82 19.78 26.56 23.23
C GLU A 82 19.00 27.82 23.66
N ARG A 83 17.69 27.85 23.42
CA ARG A 83 16.81 28.92 23.87
C ARG A 83 16.92 29.12 25.38
N ALA A 84 16.81 28.04 26.17
CA ALA A 84 16.91 28.13 27.62
C ALA A 84 18.28 28.68 28.06
N GLN A 85 19.37 28.25 27.43
CA GLN A 85 20.71 28.77 27.72
C GLN A 85 20.84 30.26 27.39
N LEU A 86 20.29 30.70 26.25
CA LEU A 86 20.31 32.11 25.85
C LEU A 86 19.46 32.97 26.77
N THR A 87 18.29 32.48 27.18
CA THR A 87 17.45 33.15 28.18
C THR A 87 18.19 33.31 29.51
N ASN A 88 18.80 32.24 30.03
CA ASN A 88 19.59 32.31 31.26
C ASN A 88 20.77 33.28 31.13
N LYS A 89 21.46 33.30 29.99
CA LYS A 89 22.54 34.27 29.73
C LYS A 89 22.02 35.70 29.74
N LEU A 90 20.88 35.95 29.09
CA LEU A 90 20.26 37.27 29.04
C LEU A 90 19.89 37.76 30.44
N GLU A 91 19.29 36.89 31.24
CA GLU A 91 18.90 37.19 32.63
C GLU A 91 20.11 37.36 33.56
N SER A 92 21.25 36.73 33.25
CA SER A 92 22.49 36.89 34.02
C SER A 92 23.21 38.22 33.80
N TYR A 93 22.89 38.94 32.73
CA TYR A 93 23.52 40.23 32.47
C TYR A 93 22.98 41.29 33.43
N PRO A 94 23.87 42.12 34.02
CA PRO A 94 23.44 43.22 34.87
C PRO A 94 22.61 44.21 34.07
N SER A 95 21.59 44.76 34.71
CA SER A 95 20.80 45.83 34.15
C SER A 95 21.68 47.05 33.86
N LYS A 96 21.25 47.86 32.89
CA LYS A 96 21.91 49.14 32.60
C LYS A 96 22.04 50.01 33.85
N TRP A 97 21.03 50.00 34.72
CA TRP A 97 21.03 50.78 35.95
C TRP A 97 22.11 50.31 36.93
N GLU A 98 22.26 49.00 37.15
CA GLU A 98 23.32 48.44 38.01
C GLU A 98 24.71 48.79 37.47
N LEU A 99 24.91 48.71 36.15
CA LEU A 99 26.16 49.12 35.51
C LEU A 99 26.46 50.61 35.73
N LEU A 100 25.46 51.48 35.57
CA LEU A 100 25.62 52.92 35.79
C LEU A 100 25.94 53.25 37.25
N MET A 101 25.30 52.58 38.21
CA MET A 101 25.62 52.74 39.63
C MET A 101 27.05 52.31 39.94
N LYS A 102 27.48 51.19 39.35
CA LYS A 102 28.84 50.68 39.53
C LYS A 102 29.90 51.60 38.91
N ILE A 103 29.60 52.23 37.77
CA ILE A 103 30.47 53.25 37.16
C ILE A 103 30.62 54.45 38.09
N ARG A 104 29.51 55.01 38.60
CA ARG A 104 29.55 56.16 39.52
C ARG A 104 30.36 55.85 40.79
N GLU A 105 30.15 54.69 41.38
CA GLU A 105 30.90 54.26 42.58
C GLU A 105 32.41 54.16 42.31
N LEU A 106 32.80 53.73 41.10
CA LEU A 106 34.20 53.67 40.69
C LEU A 106 34.79 55.06 40.42
N GLU A 107 34.03 55.98 39.83
CA GLU A 107 34.44 57.37 39.61
C GLU A 107 34.72 58.09 40.94
N GLU A 108 33.81 57.95 41.92
CA GLU A 108 33.99 58.48 43.27
C GLU A 108 35.24 57.92 43.96
N LYS A 109 35.49 56.61 43.84
CA LYS A 109 36.70 55.96 44.40
C LYS A 109 38.00 56.44 43.75
N LEU A 110 37.95 56.86 42.50
CA LEU A 110 39.09 57.40 41.77
C LEU A 110 39.26 58.92 41.94
N GLY A 111 38.37 59.57 42.70
CA GLY A 111 38.40 61.02 42.92
C GLY A 111 38.16 61.84 41.65
N ARG A 112 37.37 61.29 40.70
CA ARG A 112 36.98 61.93 39.44
C ARG A 112 35.56 62.48 39.50
#